data_AF-A0A7C8YUB0-F1
#
_entry.id   AF-A0A7C8YUB0-F1
#
_cell.length_a   1.000
_cell.length_b   1.000
_cell.length_c   1.000
_cell.angle_alpha   90.00
_cell.angle_beta   90.00
_cell.angle_gamma   90.00
#
_symmetry.space_group_name_H-M   'P 1'
#
loop_
_entity.id
_entity.type
_entity.pdbx_description
1 polymer ?
#
loop_
_entity_poly.entity_id
_entity_poly.type
_entity_poly.pdbx_seq_one_letter_code
_entity_poly.pdbx_strand_id
1 'polypeptide(L)'
;RLADCAIGFGRHAVGGRGGRIYIVTDSSDDNPANPKPGTLRYAVIQHEPLWIIFKHDMVITLKQQLVMNSYKTIDGRGASVHITGGGCITIHDVNNIIIHG
;
A
#
# COMPACT_ATOMS: atom_id res chain seq x y z
N ARG A 1 6.87 15.68 1.79
CA ARG A 1 7.98 15.79 0.83
C ARG A 1 7.85 14.82 -0.33
N LEU A 2 7.84 13.49 -0.14
CA LEU A 2 7.73 12.54 -1.28
C LEU A 2 6.50 12.83 -2.17
N ALA A 3 5.33 13.04 -1.56
CA ALA A 3 4.08 13.36 -2.27
C ALA A 3 4.07 14.76 -2.95
N ASP A 4 5.12 15.55 -2.80
CA ASP A 4 5.24 16.89 -3.39
C ASP A 4 6.24 16.89 -4.57
N CYS A 5 6.81 15.73 -4.92
CA CYS A 5 7.88 15.60 -5.92
C CYS A 5 7.42 14.98 -7.24
N ALA A 6 6.16 14.55 -7.36
CA ALA A 6 5.66 13.92 -8.58
C ALA A 6 5.59 14.94 -9.74
N ILE A 7 5.91 14.48 -10.95
CA ILE A 7 5.88 15.28 -12.20
C ILE A 7 5.03 14.58 -13.27
N GLY A 8 4.82 15.25 -14.41
CA GLY A 8 4.04 14.69 -15.52
C GLY A 8 2.53 14.62 -15.24
N PHE A 9 1.85 13.63 -15.81
CA PHE A 9 0.41 13.46 -15.63
C PHE A 9 0.02 13.02 -14.20
N GLY A 10 0.93 12.34 -13.49
CA GLY A 10 0.72 11.91 -12.10
C GLY A 10 1.01 12.97 -11.03
N ARG A 11 1.42 14.20 -11.41
CA ARG A 11 1.91 15.23 -10.48
C ARG A 11 0.93 15.63 -9.35
N HIS A 12 -0.37 15.38 -9.53
CA HIS A 12 -1.40 15.71 -8.56
C HIS A 12 -1.71 14.57 -7.59
N ALA A 13 -1.09 13.40 -7.73
CA ALA A 13 -1.29 12.30 -6.80
C ALA A 13 -0.75 12.66 -5.40
N VAL A 14 -1.66 12.75 -4.42
CA VAL A 14 -1.28 13.06 -3.02
C VAL A 14 -1.03 11.82 -2.17
N GLY A 15 -1.40 10.63 -2.66
CA GLY A 15 -1.29 9.38 -1.89
C GLY A 15 -2.05 9.44 -0.57
N GLY A 16 -1.44 8.91 0.49
CA GLY A 16 -1.92 8.99 1.87
C GLY A 16 -1.49 10.24 2.63
N ARG A 17 -1.03 11.31 1.96
CA ARG A 17 -0.55 12.54 2.61
C ARG A 17 -1.63 13.13 3.52
N GLY A 18 -1.25 13.49 4.75
CA GLY A 18 -2.17 14.00 5.78
C GLY A 18 -2.97 12.92 6.50
N GLY A 19 -2.89 11.67 6.03
CA GLY A 19 -3.42 10.50 6.71
C GLY A 19 -2.49 9.99 7.82
N ARG A 20 -2.96 8.94 8.50
CA ARG A 20 -2.17 8.26 9.54
C ARG A 20 -1.09 7.40 8.90
N ILE A 21 0.01 7.22 9.62
CA ILE A 21 1.01 6.20 9.27
C ILE A 21 0.46 4.85 9.71
N TYR A 22 0.40 3.90 8.77
CA TYR A 22 0.11 2.51 9.05
C TYR A 22 1.39 1.70 8.87
N ILE A 23 1.75 0.89 9.87
CA ILE A 23 2.96 0.07 9.84
C ILE A 23 2.55 -1.37 9.57
N VAL A 24 2.97 -1.91 8.43
CA VAL A 24 2.86 -3.34 8.14
C VAL A 24 3.85 -4.10 9.02
N THR A 25 3.33 -4.99 9.84
CA THR A 25 4.10 -5.82 10.78
C THR A 25 3.92 -7.31 10.53
N ASP A 26 2.94 -7.69 9.71
CA ASP A 26 2.63 -9.07 9.34
C ASP A 26 2.64 -9.16 7.82
N SER A 27 3.49 -10.04 7.28
CA SER A 27 3.63 -10.25 5.84
C SER A 27 2.64 -11.28 5.29
N SER A 28 1.79 -11.87 6.14
CA SER A 28 0.84 -12.90 5.73
C SER A 28 -0.34 -12.35 4.92
N ASP A 29 -0.87 -13.19 4.03
CA ASP A 29 -2.07 -12.92 3.23
C ASP A 29 -3.07 -14.09 3.35
N ASP A 30 -3.26 -14.58 4.58
CA ASP A 30 -3.92 -15.87 4.79
C ASP A 30 -5.41 -15.89 4.47
N ASN A 31 -6.10 -14.78 4.75
CA ASN A 31 -7.54 -14.62 4.52
C ASN A 31 -7.81 -13.32 3.75
N PRO A 32 -7.86 -13.40 2.41
CA PRO A 32 -8.07 -12.21 1.59
C PRO A 32 -9.45 -11.55 1.74
N ALA A 33 -10.46 -12.29 2.19
CA ALA A 33 -11.81 -11.78 2.41
C ALA A 33 -11.95 -11.02 3.75
N ASN A 34 -11.12 -11.38 4.74
CA ASN A 34 -11.09 -10.73 6.04
C ASN A 34 -9.63 -10.55 6.50
N PRO A 35 -8.92 -9.54 5.96
CA PRO A 35 -7.51 -9.35 6.25
C PRO A 35 -7.31 -8.88 7.70
N LYS A 36 -6.22 -9.34 8.33
CA LYS A 36 -5.89 -8.99 9.71
C LYS A 36 -5.24 -7.59 9.80
N PRO A 37 -5.54 -6.77 10.82
CA PRO A 37 -4.71 -5.63 11.16
C PRO A 37 -3.23 -6.04 11.30
N GLY A 38 -2.33 -5.16 10.90
CA GLY A 38 -0.90 -5.43 10.74
C GLY A 38 -0.48 -5.92 9.35
N THR A 39 -1.41 -6.39 8.51
CA THR A 39 -1.11 -6.83 7.12
C THR A 39 -1.21 -5.70 6.11
N LEU A 40 -0.54 -5.85 4.95
CA LEU A 40 -0.66 -4.92 3.83
C LEU A 40 -2.09 -4.89 3.26
N ARG A 41 -2.74 -6.07 3.12
CA ARG A 41 -4.10 -6.16 2.58
C ARG A 41 -5.11 -5.38 3.43
N TYR A 42 -5.00 -5.47 4.76
CA TYR A 42 -5.84 -4.67 5.64
C TYR A 42 -5.64 -3.17 5.40
N ALA A 43 -4.39 -2.72 5.27
CA ALA A 43 -4.07 -1.31 5.11
C ALA A 43 -4.66 -0.70 3.82
N VAL A 44 -4.50 -1.39 2.68
CA VAL A 44 -4.86 -0.82 1.37
C VAL A 44 -6.37 -0.70 1.15
N ILE A 45 -7.20 -1.47 1.88
CA ILE A 45 -8.67 -1.43 1.79
C ILE A 45 -9.32 -0.45 2.78
N GLN A 46 -8.56 0.21 3.67
CA GLN A 46 -9.17 1.17 4.59
C GLN A 46 -9.74 2.37 3.83
N HIS A 47 -10.80 2.98 4.37
CA HIS A 47 -11.45 4.13 3.75
C HIS A 47 -10.63 5.41 3.95
N GLU A 48 -10.02 5.60 5.12
CA GLU A 48 -9.22 6.79 5.38
C GLU A 48 -7.91 6.82 4.56
N PRO A 49 -7.33 8.01 4.35
CA PRO A 49 -5.99 8.14 3.80
C PRO A 49 -4.95 7.46 4.70
N LEU A 50 -4.07 6.65 4.11
CA LEU A 50 -2.99 5.97 4.85
C LEU A 50 -1.64 6.07 4.14
N TRP A 51 -0.62 6.40 4.92
CA TRP A 51 0.78 6.27 4.53
C TRP A 51 1.33 4.95 5.08
N ILE A 52 1.45 3.96 4.22
CA ILE A 52 1.76 2.58 4.58
C ILE A 52 3.26 2.36 4.48
N ILE A 53 3.89 2.03 5.60
CA ILE A 53 5.32 1.69 5.71
C ILE A 53 5.50 0.26 6.23
N PHE A 54 6.73 -0.24 6.21
CA PHE A 54 7.06 -1.61 6.59
C PHE A 54 8.01 -1.64 7.78
N LYS A 55 7.71 -2.49 8.77
CA LYS A 55 8.50 -2.56 10.02
C LYS A 55 9.90 -3.14 9.81
N HIS A 56 10.05 -4.06 8.86
CA HIS A 56 11.28 -4.76 8.52
C HIS A 56 11.16 -5.34 7.11
N ASP A 57 12.24 -5.91 6.60
CA ASP A 57 12.26 -6.65 5.35
C ASP A 57 11.20 -7.75 5.35
N MET A 58 10.50 -7.92 4.23
CA MET A 58 9.47 -8.96 4.11
C MET A 58 9.16 -9.37 2.68
N VAL A 59 8.75 -10.63 2.54
CA VAL A 59 8.14 -11.16 1.33
C VAL A 59 6.65 -11.34 1.60
N ILE A 60 5.82 -10.65 0.84
CA ILE A 60 4.36 -10.71 0.93
C ILE A 60 3.88 -11.52 -0.27
N THR A 61 3.53 -12.78 -0.04
CA THR A 61 3.01 -13.67 -1.09
C THR A 61 1.48 -13.54 -1.15
N LEU A 62 0.98 -12.80 -2.12
CA LEU A 62 -0.44 -12.57 -2.30
C LEU A 62 -1.16 -13.84 -2.77
N LYS A 63 -2.30 -14.15 -2.13
CA LYS A 63 -3.19 -15.24 -2.55
C LYS A 63 -4.10 -14.86 -3.72
N GLN A 64 -4.41 -13.57 -3.84
CA GLN A 64 -5.21 -12.99 -4.91
C GLN A 64 -4.82 -11.52 -5.11
N GLN A 65 -5.37 -10.88 -6.14
CA GLN A 65 -5.14 -9.46 -6.42
C GLN A 65 -5.28 -8.56 -5.19
N LEU A 66 -4.38 -7.59 -5.05
CA LEU A 66 -4.38 -6.60 -3.97
C LEU A 66 -5.15 -5.36 -4.44
N VAL A 67 -6.48 -5.38 -4.24
CA VAL A 67 -7.36 -4.28 -4.61
C VAL A 67 -7.17 -3.11 -3.64
N MET A 68 -6.95 -1.92 -4.19
CA MET A 68 -6.68 -0.71 -3.42
C MET A 68 -7.90 0.21 -3.35
N ASN A 69 -8.09 0.85 -2.19
CA ASN A 69 -8.90 2.08 -2.09
C ASN A 69 -8.07 3.32 -2.42
N SER A 70 -8.76 4.44 -2.69
CA SER A 70 -8.13 5.76 -2.91
C SER A 70 -7.31 6.25 -1.70
N TYR A 71 -6.46 7.24 -1.95
CA TYR A 71 -5.65 7.95 -0.93
C TYR A 71 -4.69 7.04 -0.16
N LYS A 72 -3.87 6.29 -0.89
CA LYS A 72 -2.90 5.36 -0.31
C LYS A 72 -1.50 5.69 -0.80
N THR A 73 -0.54 5.68 0.13
CA THR A 73 0.87 5.58 -0.22
C THR A 73 1.37 4.22 0.25
N ILE A 74 1.92 3.39 -0.64
CA ILE A 74 2.76 2.25 -0.27
C ILE A 74 4.20 2.74 -0.38
N ASP A 75 4.90 2.80 0.76
CA ASP A 75 6.25 3.36 0.89
C ASP A 75 7.21 2.28 1.43
N GLY A 76 7.94 1.64 0.51
CA GLY A 76 8.92 0.60 0.79
C GLY A 76 10.27 1.11 1.30
N ARG A 77 10.49 2.42 1.40
CA ARG A 77 11.79 2.96 1.84
C ARG A 77 12.13 2.47 3.25
N GLY A 78 13.39 2.06 3.43
CA GLY A 78 13.91 1.58 4.71
C GLY A 78 13.70 0.08 4.97
N ALA A 79 13.10 -0.66 4.04
CA ALA A 79 12.97 -2.12 4.10
C ALA A 79 13.07 -2.73 2.69
N SER A 80 13.59 -3.95 2.58
CA SER A 80 13.49 -4.77 1.37
C SER A 80 12.14 -5.47 1.34
N VAL A 81 11.23 -5.00 0.48
CA VAL A 81 9.85 -5.50 0.38
C VAL A 81 9.61 -6.13 -0.97
N HIS A 82 9.30 -7.42 -0.98
CA HIS A 82 8.94 -8.15 -2.20
C HIS A 82 7.48 -8.57 -2.15
N ILE A 83 6.66 -8.01 -3.03
CA ILE A 83 5.26 -8.44 -3.21
C ILE A 83 5.23 -9.44 -4.36
N THR A 84 4.83 -10.67 -4.08
CA THR A 84 4.87 -11.80 -5.04
C THR A 84 3.56 -12.58 -5.01
N GLY A 85 3.49 -13.71 -5.74
CA GLY A 85 2.36 -14.64 -5.68
C GLY A 85 1.35 -14.46 -6.80
N GLY A 86 0.10 -14.86 -6.54
CA GLY A 86 -0.95 -15.03 -7.56
C GLY A 86 -1.66 -13.74 -8.00
N GLY A 87 -1.24 -12.57 -7.49
CA GLY A 87 -1.89 -11.30 -7.80
C GLY A 87 -0.92 -10.13 -7.87
N CYS A 88 -1.24 -9.15 -8.70
CA CYS A 88 -0.60 -7.84 -8.71
C CYS A 88 -1.40 -6.85 -7.84
N ILE A 89 -0.86 -5.63 -7.72
CA ILE A 89 -1.60 -4.49 -7.20
C ILE A 89 -2.68 -4.09 -8.22
N THR A 90 -3.94 -4.02 -7.79
CA THR A 90 -5.07 -3.64 -8.65
C THR A 90 -5.58 -2.27 -8.26
N ILE A 91 -5.49 -1.33 -9.20
CA ILE A 91 -5.98 0.04 -9.11
C ILE A 91 -7.08 0.21 -10.15
N HIS A 92 -8.33 0.24 -9.71
CA HIS A 92 -9.49 0.34 -10.58
C HIS A 92 -10.51 1.32 -10.00
N ASP A 93 -10.89 2.34 -10.79
CA ASP A 93 -11.85 3.39 -10.40
C ASP A 93 -11.57 4.07 -9.06
N VAL A 94 -10.27 4.27 -8.76
CA VAL A 94 -9.77 4.94 -7.56
C VAL A 94 -8.69 5.95 -7.93
N ASN A 95 -8.39 6.88 -7.02
CA ASN A 95 -7.47 7.98 -7.27
C ASN A 95 -6.51 8.21 -6.09
N ASN A 96 -5.52 9.08 -6.31
CA ASN A 96 -4.54 9.47 -5.28
C ASN A 96 -3.79 8.29 -4.67
N ILE A 97 -3.12 7.52 -5.52
CA ILE A 97 -2.27 6.40 -5.11
C ILE A 97 -0.81 6.74 -5.44
N ILE A 98 0.09 6.48 -4.49
CA ILE A 98 1.54 6.52 -4.66
C ILE A 98 2.08 5.14 -4.29
N ILE A 99 2.88 4.55 -5.18
CA ILE A 99 3.64 3.31 -4.91
C ILE A 99 5.11 3.67 -5.13
N HIS A 100 5.92 3.51 -4.09
CA HIS A 100 7.32 3.95 -4.08
C HIS A 100 8.14 3.06 -3.14
N GLY A 101 9.39 2.78 -3.48
CA GLY A 101 10.29 1.96 -2.66
C GLY A 101 11.23 1.15 -3.52
#